data_AF-A0A9N9TD39-F1
#
_entry.id   AF-A0A9N9TD39-F1
#
_cell.length_a   1.000
_cell.length_b   1.000
_cell.length_c   1.000
_cell.angle_alpha   90.00
_cell.angle_beta   90.00
_cell.angle_gamma   90.00
#
_symmetry.space_group_name_H-M   'P 1'
#
loop_
_entity.id
_entity.type
_entity.pdbx_description
1 polymer ?
#
loop_
_entity_poly.entity_id
_entity_poly.type
_entity_poly.pdbx_seq_one_letter_code
_entity_poly.pdbx_strand_id
1 'polypeptide(L)'
;MYTETLSTSFTGMSFTQASELCFIKLKLLLLAIEVRGSEGAETKISINPRGAKIVANTQGFFIAQSADEVKRAWYYCKACHEDIKDETLIKKCKCKNCKYKLFIFNLNIKYFIMYIY
;
A
#
# COMPACT_ATOMS: atom_id res chain seq x y z
N MET A 1 -2.60 -4.89 18.84
CA MET A 1 -2.45 -5.31 17.44
C MET A 1 -3.67 -4.82 16.69
N TYR A 2 -3.48 -4.26 15.50
CA TYR A 2 -4.54 -3.62 14.73
C TYR A 2 -4.52 -4.13 13.29
N THR A 3 -5.68 -4.12 12.63
CA THR A 3 -5.82 -4.50 11.23
C THR A 3 -6.35 -3.31 10.45
N GLU A 4 -5.86 -3.14 9.23
CA GLU A 4 -6.35 -2.09 8.34
C GLU A 4 -6.10 -2.46 6.88
N THR A 5 -6.97 -2.00 6.00
CA THR A 5 -6.78 -2.23 4.55
C THR A 5 -5.65 -1.33 4.05
N LEU A 6 -4.74 -1.90 3.26
CA LEU A 6 -3.67 -1.12 2.63
C LEU A 6 -4.24 -0.27 1.49
N SER A 7 -3.77 0.97 1.37
CA SER A 7 -4.17 1.83 0.26
C SER A 7 -3.76 1.25 -1.09
N THR A 8 -4.40 1.70 -2.17
CA THR A 8 -4.06 1.24 -3.52
C THR A 8 -2.63 1.57 -3.93
N SER A 9 -1.98 2.53 -3.26
CA SER A 9 -0.58 2.89 -3.50
C SER A 9 0.40 1.75 -3.20
N PHE A 10 0.02 0.80 -2.34
CA PHE A 10 0.85 -0.36 -2.03
C PHE A 10 0.73 -1.47 -3.08
N THR A 11 -0.29 -1.43 -3.94
CA THR A 11 -0.55 -2.49 -4.93
C THR A 11 0.67 -2.72 -5.83
N GLY A 12 1.11 -3.97 -5.94
CA GLY A 12 2.26 -4.38 -6.73
C GLY A 12 3.61 -4.26 -6.02
N MET A 13 3.69 -3.59 -4.86
CA MET A 13 4.89 -3.58 -4.02
C MET A 13 5.11 -4.95 -3.38
N SER A 14 6.38 -5.30 -3.13
CA SER A 14 6.69 -6.46 -2.28
C SER A 14 6.36 -6.15 -0.82
N PHE A 15 6.14 -7.18 -0.01
CA PHE A 15 5.94 -7.01 1.43
C PHE A 15 7.08 -6.21 2.09
N THR A 16 8.34 -6.46 1.71
CA THR A 16 9.50 -5.73 2.23
C THR A 16 9.43 -4.24 1.91
N GLN A 17 9.12 -3.87 0.67
CA GLN A 17 8.97 -2.47 0.26
C GLN A 17 7.82 -1.77 1.00
N ALA A 18 6.69 -2.47 1.14
CA ALA A 18 5.54 -1.96 1.87
C ALA A 18 5.84 -1.78 3.37
N SER A 19 6.51 -2.75 3.99
CA SER A 19 6.90 -2.71 5.40
C SER A 19 7.89 -1.57 5.67
N GLU A 20 8.88 -1.38 4.79
CA GLU A 20 9.82 -0.27 4.88
C GLU A 20 9.12 1.09 4.80
N LEU A 21 8.20 1.28 3.84
CA LEU A 21 7.43 2.51 3.72
C LEU A 21 6.59 2.75 4.98
N CYS A 22 5.88 1.73 5.46
CA CYS A 22 5.09 1.81 6.68
C CYS A 22 5.95 2.21 7.88
N PHE A 23 7.14 1.64 8.03
CA PHE A 23 8.02 1.91 9.15
C PHE A 23 8.65 3.30 9.06
N ILE A 24 9.22 3.66 7.92
CA ILE A 24 9.97 4.91 7.75
C ILE A 24 9.02 6.11 7.70
N LYS A 25 7.96 6.02 6.88
CA LYS A 25 7.06 7.15 6.56
C LYS A 25 5.83 7.20 7.45
N LEU A 26 5.21 6.05 7.74
CA LEU A 26 3.96 6.03 8.51
C LEU A 26 4.18 5.81 10.01
N LYS A 27 5.40 5.45 10.44
CA LYS A 27 5.73 5.01 11.80
C LYS A 27 4.84 3.86 12.28
N LEU A 28 4.52 2.95 11.37
CA LEU A 28 3.72 1.75 11.62
C LEU A 28 4.54 0.50 11.38
N LEU A 29 4.47 -0.48 12.29
CA LEU A 29 5.13 -1.77 12.11
C LEU A 29 4.16 -2.75 11.44
N LEU A 30 4.35 -3.01 10.14
CA LEU A 30 3.60 -4.02 9.38
C LEU A 30 4.21 -5.42 9.63
N LEU A 31 3.44 -6.31 10.25
CA LEU A 31 3.87 -7.67 10.60
C LEU A 31 3.48 -8.74 9.60
N ALA A 32 2.24 -8.67 9.12
CA ALA A 32 1.63 -9.70 8.30
C ALA A 32 0.65 -9.08 7.31
N ILE A 33 0.33 -9.84 6.27
CA ILE A 33 -0.69 -9.48 5.29
C ILE A 33 -1.61 -10.66 5.05
N GLU A 34 -2.83 -10.32 4.68
CA GLU A 34 -3.80 -11.25 4.13
C GLU A 34 -3.43 -11.58 2.68
N VAL A 35 -3.21 -12.87 2.40
CA VAL A 35 -2.91 -13.41 1.07
C VAL A 35 -4.10 -14.27 0.62
N ARG A 36 -4.75 -13.86 -0.47
CA ARG A 36 -5.84 -14.62 -1.08
C ARG A 36 -5.28 -15.82 -1.82
N GLY A 37 -5.82 -17.00 -1.53
CA GLY A 37 -5.53 -18.21 -2.30
C GLY A 37 -6.15 -18.16 -3.70
N SER A 38 -5.71 -19.05 -4.59
CA SER A 38 -6.32 -19.24 -5.91
C SER A 38 -7.72 -19.87 -5.81
N GLU A 39 -8.60 -19.53 -6.75
CA GLU A 39 -9.91 -20.16 -7.03
C GLU A 39 -10.59 -20.90 -5.86
N GLY A 40 -11.19 -20.13 -4.94
CA GLY A 40 -12.02 -20.68 -3.85
C GLY A 40 -11.24 -21.13 -2.62
N ALA A 41 -9.91 -21.04 -2.62
CA ALA A 41 -9.11 -21.33 -1.44
C ALA A 41 -9.25 -20.27 -0.34
N GLU A 42 -9.24 -20.73 0.91
CA GLU A 42 -9.29 -19.88 2.09
C GLU A 42 -8.20 -18.82 2.08
N THR A 43 -8.57 -17.63 2.54
CA THR A 43 -7.62 -16.55 2.72
C THR A 43 -6.69 -16.84 3.89
N LYS A 44 -5.38 -16.67 3.69
CA LYS A 44 -4.36 -16.99 4.69
C LYS A 44 -3.68 -15.73 5.20
N ILE A 45 -3.43 -15.67 6.50
CA ILE A 45 -2.58 -14.64 7.09
C ILE A 45 -1.13 -15.11 6.92
N SER A 46 -0.34 -14.34 6.19
CA SER A 46 1.08 -14.62 5.99
C SER A 46 1.93 -13.65 6.80
N ILE A 47 2.68 -14.18 7.76
CA ILE A 47 3.57 -13.42 8.63
C ILE A 47 4.92 -13.28 7.92
N ASN A 48 5.35 -12.03 7.70
CA ASN A 48 6.59 -11.70 7.00
C ASN A 48 6.84 -12.51 5.70
N PRO A 49 5.92 -12.45 4.71
CA PRO A 49 6.07 -13.24 3.49
C PRO A 49 7.26 -12.79 2.64
N ARG A 50 8.15 -13.73 2.31
CA ARG A 50 9.30 -13.53 1.41
C ARG A 50 8.86 -13.76 -0.04
N GLY A 51 8.21 -12.79 -0.64
CA GLY A 51 7.85 -12.83 -2.08
C GLY A 51 6.38 -12.57 -2.40
N ALA A 52 5.53 -12.40 -1.38
CA ALA A 52 4.18 -11.93 -1.62
C ALA A 52 4.22 -10.47 -2.09
N LYS A 53 3.42 -10.19 -3.13
CA LYS A 53 3.11 -8.84 -3.56
C LYS A 53 1.79 -8.41 -2.96
N ILE A 54 1.69 -7.14 -2.60
CA ILE A 54 0.44 -6.56 -2.13
C ILE A 54 -0.55 -6.50 -3.29
N VAL A 55 -1.74 -7.05 -3.09
CA VAL A 55 -2.84 -6.93 -4.04
C VAL A 55 -3.80 -5.82 -3.58
N ALA A 56 -4.67 -5.38 -4.48
CA ALA A 56 -5.67 -4.39 -4.11
C ALA A 56 -6.58 -4.94 -2.99
N ASN A 57 -6.90 -4.09 -2.01
CA ASN A 57 -7.70 -4.46 -0.84
C ASN A 57 -7.08 -5.57 0.03
N THR A 58 -5.75 -5.71 0.05
CA THR A 58 -5.05 -6.55 1.04
C THR A 58 -5.22 -5.96 2.44
N GLN A 59 -5.64 -6.79 3.39
CA GLN A 59 -5.62 -6.43 4.81
C GLN A 59 -4.20 -6.60 5.38
N GLY A 60 -3.70 -5.55 6.05
CA GLY A 60 -2.43 -5.55 6.77
C GLY A 60 -2.64 -5.69 8.27
N PHE A 61 -1.68 -6.32 8.94
CA PHE A 61 -1.65 -6.51 10.39
C PHE A 61 -0.51 -5.69 10.97
N PHE A 62 -0.85 -4.78 11.88
CA PHE A 62 0.05 -3.75 12.39
C PHE A 62 0.22 -3.81 13.91
N ILE A 63 1.39 -3.38 14.37
CA ILE A 63 1.61 -2.89 15.73
C ILE A 63 1.68 -1.37 15.67
N ALA A 64 0.84 -0.72 16.47
CA ALA A 64 0.75 0.73 16.63
C ALA A 64 0.21 1.05 18.03
N GLN A 65 0.19 2.33 18.41
CA GLN A 65 -0.32 2.76 19.72
C GLN A 65 -1.85 2.90 19.72
N SER A 66 -2.45 3.19 18.56
CA SER A 66 -3.90 3.34 18.42
C SER A 66 -4.42 2.90 17.06
N ALA A 67 -5.73 2.68 16.94
CA ALA A 67 -6.38 2.38 15.66
C ALA A 67 -6.31 3.55 14.67
N ASP A 68 -6.32 4.79 15.17
CA ASP A 68 -6.30 5.99 14.32
C ASP A 68 -4.94 6.17 13.64
N GLU A 69 -3.84 5.79 14.29
CA GLU A 69 -2.52 5.77 13.66
C GLU A 69 -2.47 4.82 12.45
N VAL A 70 -3.16 3.69 12.54
CA VAL A 70 -3.12 2.64 11.51
C VAL A 70 -3.91 3.06 10.28
N LYS A 71 -4.97 3.87 10.43
CA LYS A 71 -5.74 4.44 9.29
C LYS A 71 -4.87 5.20 8.28
N ARG A 72 -3.68 5.68 8.69
CA ARG A 72 -2.71 6.30 7.76
C ARG A 72 -2.30 5.36 6.63
N ALA A 73 -2.22 4.05 6.88
CA ALA A 73 -1.92 3.06 5.84
C ALA A 73 -3.01 3.02 4.75
N TRP A 74 -4.27 3.21 5.12
CA TRP A 74 -5.38 3.33 4.16
C TRP A 74 -5.40 4.69 3.46
N TYR A 75 -5.07 5.76 4.19
CA TYR A 75 -5.06 7.11 3.64
C TYR A 75 -3.83 7.44 2.80
N TYR A 76 -2.75 6.66 2.90
CA TYR A 76 -1.51 6.96 2.22
C TYR A 76 -1.66 6.95 0.69
N CYS A 77 -1.18 8.00 0.05
CA CYS A 77 -1.16 8.13 -1.39
C CYS A 77 0.18 8.71 -1.80
N LYS A 78 0.91 8.04 -2.69
CA LYS A 78 2.25 8.51 -3.09
C LYS A 78 2.19 9.95 -3.62
N ALA A 79 1.34 10.23 -4.60
CA ALA A 79 1.22 11.57 -5.19
C ALA A 79 0.74 12.67 -4.22
N CYS A 80 -0.05 12.29 -3.21
CA CYS A 80 -0.66 13.24 -2.27
C CYS A 80 0.21 13.37 -0.98
N HIS A 81 0.99 12.36 -0.57
CA HIS A 81 1.62 12.23 0.77
C HIS A 81 3.10 11.77 0.76
N GLU A 82 3.79 11.68 -0.38
CA GLU A 82 5.20 11.25 -0.46
C GLU A 82 6.18 12.20 0.26
N ASP A 83 5.94 13.52 0.12
CA ASP A 83 6.80 14.58 0.65
C ASP A 83 6.47 14.99 2.09
N ILE A 84 5.44 14.38 2.69
CA ILE A 84 5.08 14.63 4.08
C ILE A 84 6.15 14.01 4.99
N LYS A 85 6.74 14.85 5.85
CA LYS A 85 7.73 14.43 6.86
C LYS A 85 7.09 14.00 8.18
N ASP A 86 6.03 14.71 8.58
CA ASP A 86 5.29 14.45 9.81
C ASP A 86 4.09 13.54 9.51
N GLU A 87 4.14 12.31 10.03
CA GLU A 87 3.14 11.28 9.84
C GLU A 87 1.74 11.67 10.36
N THR A 88 1.63 12.64 11.27
CA THR A 88 0.34 13.12 11.80
C THR A 88 -0.45 13.94 10.78
N LEU A 89 0.22 14.46 9.74
CA LEU A 89 -0.41 15.21 8.66
C LEU A 89 -1.03 14.30 7.58
N ILE A 90 -0.79 12.98 7.65
CA ILE A 90 -1.37 12.00 6.72
C ILE A 90 -2.83 11.79 7.08
N LYS A 91 -3.70 12.55 6.42
CA LYS A 91 -5.16 12.50 6.58
C LYS A 91 -5.81 11.81 5.39
N LYS A 92 -7.13 11.57 5.48
CA LYS A 92 -7.93 10.97 4.40
C LYS A 92 -7.64 11.65 3.06
N CYS A 93 -7.06 10.88 2.15
CA CYS A 93 -6.70 11.36 0.84
C CYS A 93 -7.95 11.78 0.04
N LYS A 94 -7.90 12.94 -0.61
CA LYS A 94 -8.97 13.45 -1.49
C LYS A 94 -8.78 13.04 -2.96
N CYS A 95 -7.69 12.35 -3.28
CA CYS A 95 -7.40 11.82 -4.60
C CYS A 95 -8.63 10.94 -5.03
N LYS A 96 -9.47 11.42 -5.98
CA LYS A 96 -10.71 10.74 -6.44
C LYS A 96 -10.32 9.39 -7.06
N ASN A 97 -10.51 8.31 -6.32
CA ASN A 97 -10.45 6.93 -6.81
C ASN A 97 -9.18 6.64 -7.65
N CYS A 98 -8.04 6.41 -6.99
CA CYS A 98 -6.79 5.95 -7.61
C CYS A 98 -6.96 4.57 -8.28
N LYS A 99 -7.70 4.51 -9.39
CA LYS A 99 -7.76 3.31 -10.24
C LYS A 99 -6.64 3.26 -11.27
N TYR A 100 -6.02 4.38 -11.68
CA TYR A 100 -5.09 4.34 -12.84
C TYR A 100 -3.89 5.30 -12.83
N LYS A 101 -3.59 6.04 -11.75
CA LYS A 101 -2.48 7.02 -11.80
C LYS A 101 -1.08 6.46 -11.56
N LEU A 102 -0.95 5.19 -11.11
CA LEU A 102 0.36 4.58 -10.82
C LEU A 102 1.07 3.96 -12.04
N PHE A 103 0.39 3.82 -13.19
CA PHE A 103 1.00 3.26 -14.40
C PHE A 103 1.79 4.29 -15.25
N ILE A 104 1.69 5.59 -14.94
CA ILE A 104 2.28 6.65 -15.78
C ILE A 104 3.61 7.19 -15.27
N PHE A 105 4.02 6.93 -14.03
CA PHE A 105 5.28 7.50 -13.50
C PHE A 105 6.50 6.57 -13.59
N ASN A 106 6.37 5.38 -14.20
CA ASN A 106 7.48 4.43 -14.37
C ASN A 106 7.62 3.85 -15.79
N LEU A 107 7.06 4.52 -16.80
CA LEU A 107 7.59 4.41 -18.17
C LEU A 107 8.12 5.78 -18.57
N ASN A 108 9.43 5.83 -18.81
CA ASN A 108 10.04 6.78 -19.71
C ASN A 108 9.07 7.13 -20.85
N ILE A 109 8.83 8.43 -21.02
CA ILE A 109 7.99 9.14 -21.99
C ILE A 109 8.14 8.67 -23.47
N LYS A 110 9.00 7.70 -23.79
CA LYS A 110 9.22 7.17 -25.13
C LYS A 110 8.23 6.10 -25.62
N TYR A 111 7.63 5.30 -24.74
CA TYR A 111 6.87 4.11 -25.20
C TYR A 111 5.37 4.34 -25.42
N PHE A 112 4.81 5.46 -24.97
CA PHE A 112 3.36 5.69 -25.07
C PHE A 112 2.92 6.20 -26.46
N ILE A 113 3.85 6.65 -27.31
CA ILE A 113 3.53 7.11 -28.68
C ILE A 113 3.61 5.97 -29.72
N MET A 114 4.02 4.75 -29.34
CA MET A 114 4.20 3.64 -30.29
C MET A 114 3.03 2.64 -30.35
N TYR A 115 1.94 2.85 -29.60
CA TYR A 115 0.78 1.94 -29.57
C TYR A 115 -0.53 2.58 -30.05
N ILE A 116 -0.46 3.76 -30.68
CA ILE A 116 -1.63 4.47 -31.24
C ILE A 116 -1.45 4.82 -32.74
N TYR A 117 -0.41 4.29 -33.42
CA TYR A 117 -0.32 4.23 -34.88
C TYR A 117 0.29 2.90 -35.33
#